data_AF-A0A925HC02-F1
#
_entry.id   AF-A0A925HC02-F1
#
_cell.length_a   1.000
_cell.length_b   1.000
_cell.length_c   1.000
_cell.angle_alpha   90.00
_cell.angle_beta   90.00
_cell.angle_gamma   90.00
#
_symmetry.space_group_name_H-M   'P 1'
#
loop_
_entity.id
_entity.type
_entity.pdbx_description
1 polymer ?
#
loop_
_entity_poly.entity_id
_entity_poly.type
_entity_poly.pdbx_seq_one_letter_code
_entity_poly.pdbx_strand_id
1 'polypeptide(L)'
;MSGKLDETGSTKHGDAPGETGQTAPTSPRRRRESRRLRRAEIVYTTALALFAVLAVLAHEYAYFAWDLRLARAIQSIDFPGWAAFMEWTSVFGNGLISWGLTIATALLFFAWRRRSEAAGLALCAWGGSLVNRMFKVLIGRPRPSAELVGFAYGSDEMSFPSGHVMFYVCFFGFLFFAAYTLLPRAARVRRVALALLPLPVI
;
A
#
# COMPACT_ATOMS: atom_id res chain seq x y z
N MET A 1 -24.46 -59.52 66.22
CA MET A 1 -23.06 -59.90 66.54
C MET A 1 -22.29 -59.79 65.23
N SER A 2 -21.66 -58.64 65.00
CA SER A 2 -20.21 -58.38 65.17
C SER A 2 -19.44 -58.86 63.92
N GLY A 3 -18.65 -58.07 63.19
CA GLY A 3 -18.10 -56.74 63.43
C GLY A 3 -17.58 -56.12 62.12
N LYS A 4 -17.06 -54.90 62.25
CA LYS A 4 -16.72 -53.91 61.23
C LYS A 4 -15.18 -53.69 61.22
N LEU A 5 -14.71 -52.90 60.25
CA LEU A 5 -13.43 -52.15 60.14
C LEU A 5 -12.35 -52.85 59.28
N ASP A 6 -12.00 -52.36 58.08
CA ASP A 6 -11.12 -51.21 57.70
C ASP A 6 -9.76 -51.79 57.24
N GLU A 7 -8.96 -51.34 56.26
CA GLU A 7 -8.77 -50.05 55.59
C GLU A 7 -7.81 -50.22 54.37
N THR A 8 -7.84 -49.27 53.43
CA THR A 8 -6.75 -48.75 52.56
C THR A 8 -6.13 -49.55 51.39
N GLY A 9 -6.10 -48.90 50.21
CA GLY A 9 -4.81 -48.55 49.60
C GLY A 9 -4.48 -49.01 48.16
N SER A 10 -4.53 -48.04 47.23
CA SER A 10 -3.50 -47.81 46.19
C SER A 10 -3.55 -48.57 44.85
N THR A 11 -4.15 -47.88 43.86
CA THR A 11 -3.69 -47.62 42.49
C THR A 11 -2.66 -48.56 41.83
N LYS A 12 -2.98 -49.06 40.63
CA LYS A 12 -2.34 -48.65 39.35
C LYS A 12 -3.02 -49.29 38.15
N HIS A 13 -3.71 -48.45 37.38
CA HIS A 13 -4.13 -48.70 36.01
C HIS A 13 -2.88 -48.57 35.12
N GLY A 14 -2.45 -49.67 34.50
CA GLY A 14 -1.36 -49.68 33.53
C GLY A 14 -1.93 -49.70 32.13
N ASP A 15 -2.28 -48.53 31.61
CA ASP A 15 -2.56 -48.30 30.19
C ASP A 15 -1.25 -48.33 29.39
N ALA A 16 -1.27 -49.03 28.26
CA ALA A 16 -0.44 -48.76 27.10
C ALA A 16 -1.36 -48.78 25.87
N PRO A 17 -1.05 -48.14 24.73
CA PRO A 17 0.06 -47.24 24.40
C PRO A 17 -0.40 -45.89 23.77
N GLY A 18 0.17 -44.77 24.19
CA GLY A 18 -0.13 -43.43 23.65
C GLY A 18 0.60 -43.14 22.34
N GLU A 19 -0.16 -43.23 21.26
CA GLU A 19 0.12 -42.90 19.86
C GLU A 19 1.18 -41.81 19.60
N THR A 20 2.10 -42.19 18.70
CA THR A 20 2.85 -41.32 17.80
C THR A 20 2.07 -40.06 17.41
N GLY A 21 2.70 -38.89 17.58
CA GLY A 21 2.18 -37.60 17.17
C GLY A 21 1.65 -37.61 15.74
N GLN A 22 0.33 -37.78 15.60
CA GLN A 22 -0.38 -37.52 14.37
C GLN A 22 -0.29 -36.02 14.11
N THR A 23 0.65 -35.62 13.26
CA THR A 23 0.55 -34.34 12.57
C THR A 23 -0.74 -34.37 11.76
N ALA A 24 -1.81 -33.81 12.33
CA ALA A 24 -3.12 -33.75 11.70
C ALA A 24 -2.97 -33.27 10.25
N PRO A 25 -3.59 -33.94 9.26
CA PRO A 25 -3.45 -33.57 7.86
C PRO A 25 -3.94 -32.14 7.69
N THR A 26 -3.02 -31.23 7.38
CA THR A 26 -3.32 -29.81 7.14
C THR A 26 -4.41 -29.72 6.07
N SER A 27 -5.60 -29.23 6.45
CA SER A 27 -6.74 -29.18 5.54
C SER A 27 -6.39 -28.43 4.24
N PRO A 28 -6.96 -28.82 3.08
CA PRO A 28 -6.66 -28.18 1.78
C PRO A 28 -6.84 -26.66 1.78
N ARG A 29 -7.75 -26.15 2.63
CA ARG A 29 -8.02 -24.73 2.84
C ARG A 29 -6.82 -24.00 3.48
N ARG A 30 -6.18 -24.60 4.49
CA ARG A 30 -4.99 -24.07 5.17
C ARG A 30 -3.75 -24.02 4.25
N ARG A 31 -3.62 -24.99 3.34
CA ARG A 31 -2.56 -25.00 2.30
C ARG A 31 -2.73 -23.90 1.25
N ARG A 32 -3.96 -23.54 0.89
CA ARG A 32 -4.24 -22.47 -0.09
C ARG A 32 -4.02 -21.09 0.50
N GLU A 33 -4.37 -20.90 1.77
CA GLU A 33 -4.17 -19.65 2.52
C GLU A 33 -2.67 -19.39 2.75
N SER A 34 -1.91 -20.39 3.20
CA SER A 34 -0.45 -20.27 3.36
C SER A 34 0.29 -19.94 2.06
N ARG A 35 -0.11 -20.54 0.93
CA ARG A 35 0.46 -20.20 -0.39
C ARG A 35 0.15 -18.75 -0.81
N ARG A 36 -1.04 -18.24 -0.48
CA ARG A 36 -1.43 -16.84 -0.78
C ARG A 36 -0.66 -15.86 0.07
N LEU A 37 -0.52 -16.14 1.37
CA LEU A 37 0.27 -15.32 2.30
C LEU A 37 1.74 -15.28 1.88
N ARG A 38 2.34 -16.43 1.57
CA ARG A 38 3.74 -16.50 1.11
C ARG A 38 3.98 -15.76 -0.20
N ARG A 39 3.02 -15.80 -1.13
CA ARG A 39 3.09 -15.00 -2.38
C ARG A 39 3.02 -13.51 -2.09
N ALA A 40 2.09 -13.08 -1.23
CA ALA A 40 1.98 -11.68 -0.83
C ALA A 40 3.27 -11.21 -0.14
N GLU A 41 3.79 -12.01 0.79
CA GLU A 41 5.06 -11.78 1.47
C GLU A 41 6.20 -11.58 0.45
N ILE A 42 6.40 -12.51 -0.48
CA ILE A 42 7.44 -12.40 -1.53
C ILE A 42 7.26 -11.10 -2.35
N VAL A 43 6.04 -10.77 -2.74
CA VAL A 43 5.77 -9.55 -3.52
C VAL A 43 6.11 -8.30 -2.70
N TYR A 44 5.67 -8.22 -1.45
CA TYR A 44 5.97 -7.07 -0.58
C TYR A 44 7.46 -6.96 -0.26
N THR A 45 8.14 -8.06 0.04
CA THR A 45 9.59 -8.05 0.31
C THR A 45 10.37 -7.65 -0.93
N THR A 46 9.96 -8.12 -2.12
CA THR A 46 10.58 -7.73 -3.38
C THR A 46 10.37 -6.24 -3.67
N ALA A 47 9.14 -5.74 -3.52
CA ALA A 47 8.83 -4.33 -3.71
C ALA A 47 9.62 -3.43 -2.74
N LEU A 48 9.74 -3.86 -1.47
CA LEU A 48 10.53 -3.14 -0.47
C LEU A 48 12.03 -3.15 -0.80
N ALA A 49 12.57 -4.29 -1.24
CA ALA A 49 13.96 -4.39 -1.66
C ALA A 49 14.25 -3.48 -2.87
N LEU A 50 13.37 -3.48 -3.87
CA LEU A 50 13.48 -2.57 -5.02
C LEU A 50 13.41 -1.10 -4.60
N PHE A 51 12.48 -0.75 -3.70
CA PHE A 51 12.40 0.60 -3.15
C PHE A 51 13.67 0.99 -2.38
N ALA A 52 14.23 0.09 -1.57
CA ALA A 52 15.47 0.34 -0.83
C ALA A 52 16.65 0.59 -1.78
N VAL A 53 16.80 -0.23 -2.83
CA VAL A 53 17.81 -0.03 -3.88
C VAL A 53 17.63 1.34 -4.55
N LEU A 54 16.40 1.69 -4.93
CA LEU A 54 16.10 3.01 -5.52
C LEU A 54 16.40 4.16 -4.55
N ALA A 55 16.11 4.01 -3.26
CA ALA A 55 16.37 5.02 -2.25
C ALA A 55 17.87 5.26 -2.06
N VAL A 56 18.68 4.20 -2.02
CA VAL A 56 20.16 4.29 -1.98
C VAL A 56 20.67 4.98 -3.24
N LEU A 57 20.23 4.52 -4.41
CA LEU A 57 20.65 5.14 -5.68
C LEU A 57 20.21 6.62 -5.78
N ALA A 58 19.06 6.99 -5.25
CA ALA A 58 18.59 8.37 -5.23
C ALA A 58 19.33 9.25 -4.21
N HIS A 59 19.95 8.66 -3.18
CA HIS A 59 20.84 9.36 -2.26
C HIS A 59 22.21 9.62 -2.89
N GLU A 60 22.76 8.62 -3.59
CA GLU A 60 24.08 8.71 -4.23
C GLU A 60 24.08 9.56 -5.51
N TYR A 61 23.02 9.50 -6.31
CA TYR A 61 22.94 10.17 -7.61
C TYR A 61 21.90 11.29 -7.62
N ALA A 62 22.38 12.52 -7.84
CA ALA A 62 21.49 13.69 -7.99
C ALA A 62 20.56 13.53 -9.21
N TYR A 63 21.06 13.05 -10.35
CA TYR A 63 20.28 12.77 -11.55
C TYR A 63 20.85 11.56 -12.29
N PHE A 64 19.99 10.71 -12.85
CA PHE A 64 20.42 9.74 -13.83
C PHE A 64 20.43 10.37 -15.22
N ALA A 65 21.48 10.14 -16.01
CA ALA A 65 21.56 10.70 -17.36
C ALA A 65 20.39 10.27 -18.25
N TRP A 66 19.85 9.06 -18.06
CA TRP A 66 18.69 8.58 -18.80
C TRP A 66 17.38 9.25 -18.35
N ASP A 67 17.23 9.55 -17.06
CA ASP A 67 16.07 10.24 -16.48
C ASP A 67 15.95 11.66 -17.07
N LEU A 68 17.09 12.37 -17.18
CA LEU A 68 17.13 13.70 -17.80
C LEU A 68 16.85 13.66 -19.30
N ARG A 69 17.34 12.65 -20.03
CA ARG A 69 17.02 12.48 -21.46
C ARG A 69 15.53 12.22 -21.66
N LEU A 70 14.93 11.37 -20.84
CA LEU A 70 13.51 11.07 -20.90
C LEU A 70 12.66 12.29 -20.56
N ALA A 71 13.00 13.02 -19.49
CA ALA A 71 12.32 14.26 -19.12
C ALA A 71 12.35 15.27 -20.27
N ARG A 72 13.50 15.49 -20.90
CA ARG A 72 13.63 16.38 -22.06
C ARG A 72 12.85 15.88 -23.28
N ALA A 73 12.85 14.57 -23.54
CA ALA A 73 12.10 13.99 -24.66
C ALA A 73 10.58 14.17 -24.49
N ILE A 74 10.07 14.02 -23.27
CA ILE A 74 8.66 14.27 -22.92
C ILE A 74 8.33 15.76 -23.04
N GLN A 75 9.27 16.64 -22.68
CA GLN A 75 9.09 18.09 -22.75
C GLN A 75 9.22 18.66 -24.16
N SER A 76 9.99 18.02 -25.04
CA SER A 76 10.13 18.42 -26.45
C SER A 76 8.89 18.10 -27.30
N ILE A 77 7.83 17.57 -26.71
CA ILE A 77 6.58 17.32 -27.41
C ILE A 77 5.85 18.65 -27.60
N ASP A 78 6.05 19.24 -28.77
CA ASP A 78 5.36 20.46 -29.21
C ASP A 78 3.95 20.11 -29.71
N PHE A 79 3.04 19.90 -28.77
CA PHE A 79 1.61 19.73 -29.06
C PHE A 79 0.77 20.78 -28.30
N PRO A 80 -0.14 21.51 -28.98
CA PRO A 80 -1.02 22.48 -28.32
C PRO A 80 -1.84 21.80 -27.22
N GLY A 81 -1.64 22.22 -25.97
CA GLY A 81 -2.33 21.63 -24.81
C GLY A 81 -1.60 20.46 -24.14
N TRP A 82 -0.40 20.07 -24.59
CA TRP A 82 0.41 19.05 -23.91
C TRP A 82 0.75 19.42 -22.46
N ALA A 83 1.21 20.66 -22.25
CA ALA A 83 1.50 21.18 -20.92
C ALA A 83 0.24 21.20 -20.03
N ALA A 84 -0.90 21.61 -20.58
CA ALA A 84 -2.18 21.62 -19.86
C ALA A 84 -2.66 20.21 -19.49
N PHE A 85 -2.45 19.22 -20.36
CA PHE A 85 -2.74 17.82 -20.05
C PHE A 85 -1.84 17.29 -18.92
N MET A 86 -0.53 17.54 -19.00
CA MET A 86 0.42 17.17 -17.94
C MET A 86 0.08 17.81 -16.60
N GLU A 87 -0.28 19.09 -16.60
CA GLU A 87 -0.75 19.78 -15.40
C GLU A 87 -2.04 19.17 -14.87
N TRP A 88 -3.04 18.94 -15.73
CA TRP A 88 -4.33 18.35 -15.36
C TRP A 88 -4.18 16.98 -14.68
N THR A 89 -3.32 16.12 -15.21
CA THR A 89 -3.04 14.82 -14.58
C THR A 89 -2.37 14.95 -13.20
N SER A 90 -1.72 16.07 -12.91
CA SER A 90 -1.07 16.36 -11.63
C SER A 90 -2.00 17.05 -10.62
N VAL A 91 -3.12 17.63 -11.06
CA VAL A 91 -4.07 18.37 -10.21
C VAL A 91 -4.53 17.56 -9.00
N PHE A 92 -4.82 16.26 -9.18
CA PHE A 92 -5.32 15.42 -8.09
C PHE A 92 -4.28 15.15 -7.00
N GLY A 93 -2.99 15.15 -7.35
CA GLY A 93 -1.88 14.94 -6.42
C GLY A 93 -1.40 16.22 -5.75
N ASN A 94 -1.95 17.38 -6.11
CA ASN A 94 -1.68 18.64 -5.43
C ASN A 94 -2.11 18.53 -3.96
N GLY A 95 -1.26 18.98 -3.03
CA GLY A 95 -1.50 18.87 -1.59
C GLY A 95 -2.90 19.31 -1.16
N LEU A 96 -3.38 20.47 -1.58
CA LEU A 96 -4.70 20.96 -1.16
C LEU A 96 -5.85 20.08 -1.67
N ILE A 97 -5.79 19.67 -2.93
CA ILE A 97 -6.84 18.86 -3.58
C ILE A 97 -6.83 17.44 -3.03
N SER A 98 -5.65 16.84 -2.88
CA SER A 98 -5.47 15.49 -2.32
C SER A 98 -5.96 15.39 -0.87
N TRP A 99 -5.65 16.38 -0.02
CA TRP A 99 -6.19 16.45 1.34
C TRP A 99 -7.71 16.60 1.34
N GLY A 100 -8.25 17.50 0.50
CA GLY A 100 -9.69 17.69 0.35
C GLY A 100 -10.43 16.41 -0.06
N LEU A 101 -9.92 15.70 -1.07
CA LEU A 101 -10.46 14.41 -1.53
C LEU A 101 -10.40 13.33 -0.44
N THR A 102 -9.29 13.26 0.29
CA THR A 102 -9.12 12.29 1.39
C THR A 102 -10.15 12.53 2.49
N ILE A 103 -10.30 13.78 2.94
CA ILE A 103 -11.25 14.15 4.00
C ILE A 103 -12.68 13.92 3.53
N ALA A 104 -13.05 14.39 2.33
CA ALA A 104 -14.39 14.20 1.79
C ALA A 104 -14.76 12.71 1.68
N THR A 105 -13.83 11.87 1.23
CA THR A 105 -14.07 10.43 1.11
C THR A 105 -14.13 9.74 2.47
N ALA A 106 -13.31 10.15 3.44
CA ALA A 106 -13.38 9.65 4.81
C ALA A 106 -14.73 10.01 5.48
N LEU A 107 -15.23 11.24 5.26
CA LEU A 107 -16.54 11.67 5.73
C LEU A 107 -17.67 10.86 5.07
N LEU A 108 -17.55 10.54 3.79
CA LEU A 108 -18.52 9.70 3.08
C LEU A 108 -18.57 8.28 3.66
N PHE A 109 -17.41 7.67 3.94
CA PHE A 109 -17.36 6.39 4.65
C PHE A 109 -17.96 6.49 6.05
N PHE A 110 -17.71 7.58 6.77
CA PHE A 110 -18.32 7.80 8.08
C PHE A 110 -19.85 7.92 7.99
N ALA A 111 -20.38 8.66 7.01
CA ALA A 111 -21.82 8.80 6.75
C ALA A 111 -22.48 7.45 6.41
N TRP A 112 -21.79 6.57 5.70
CA TRP A 112 -22.24 5.20 5.42
C TRP A 112 -21.98 4.20 6.57
N ARG A 113 -21.61 4.68 7.76
CA ARG A 113 -21.29 3.85 8.95
C ARG A 113 -20.13 2.88 8.74
N ARG A 114 -19.24 3.16 7.78
CA ARG A 114 -18.04 2.40 7.42
C ARG A 114 -16.81 2.97 8.13
N ARG A 115 -16.84 2.97 9.46
CA ARG A 115 -15.81 3.63 10.31
C ARG A 115 -14.42 2.99 10.15
N SER A 116 -14.35 1.67 9.96
CA SER A 116 -13.11 0.94 9.71
C SER A 116 -12.41 1.38 8.43
N GLU A 117 -13.18 1.61 7.38
CA GLU A 117 -12.68 2.00 6.06
C GLU A 117 -12.26 3.47 6.05
N ALA A 118 -13.00 4.33 6.75
CA ALA A 118 -12.57 5.72 7.00
C ALA A 118 -11.23 5.77 7.74
N ALA A 119 -11.08 4.97 8.81
CA ALA A 119 -9.83 4.88 9.57
C ALA A 119 -8.69 4.30 8.72
N GLY A 120 -8.96 3.27 7.91
CA GLY A 120 -8.00 2.69 6.98
C GLY A 120 -7.51 3.68 5.92
N LEU A 121 -8.43 4.46 5.34
CA LEU A 121 -8.08 5.52 4.39
C LEU A 121 -7.23 6.59 5.06
N ALA A 122 -7.63 7.05 6.25
CA ALA A 122 -6.90 8.06 7.00
C ALA A 122 -5.48 7.57 7.34
N LEU A 123 -5.35 6.33 7.83
CA LEU A 123 -4.05 5.73 8.14
C LEU A 123 -3.16 5.62 6.89
N CYS A 124 -3.73 5.22 5.76
CA CYS A 124 -2.99 5.08 4.51
C CYS A 124 -2.51 6.44 3.98
N ALA A 125 -3.39 7.45 3.94
CA ALA A 125 -3.07 8.78 3.44
C ALA A 125 -2.10 9.54 4.38
N TRP A 126 -2.39 9.58 5.68
CA TRP A 126 -1.52 10.24 6.66
C TRP A 126 -0.20 9.50 6.83
N GLY A 127 -0.24 8.17 6.95
CA GLY A 127 0.97 7.35 7.06
C GLY A 127 1.85 7.47 5.83
N GLY A 128 1.28 7.41 4.63
CA GLY A 128 2.00 7.61 3.37
C GLY A 128 2.64 8.99 3.27
N SER A 129 1.91 10.05 3.66
CA SER A 129 2.43 11.43 3.70
C SER A 129 3.57 11.60 4.71
N LEU A 130 3.43 11.02 5.92
CA LEU A 130 4.46 11.05 6.94
C LEU A 130 5.72 10.32 6.47
N VAL A 131 5.58 9.10 5.95
CA VAL A 131 6.69 8.32 5.39
C VAL A 131 7.37 9.08 4.26
N ASN A 132 6.59 9.67 3.34
CA ASN A 132 7.13 10.50 2.26
C ASN A 132 7.99 11.64 2.82
N ARG A 133 7.47 12.39 3.80
CA ARG A 133 8.19 13.50 4.41
C ARG A 133 9.48 13.05 5.11
N MET A 134 9.46 11.90 5.80
CA MET A 134 10.66 11.34 6.42
C MET A 134 11.73 11.01 5.37
N PHE A 135 11.36 10.33 4.28
CA PHE A 135 12.31 10.02 3.21
C PHE A 135 12.80 11.25 2.46
N LYS A 136 11.97 12.28 2.27
CA LYS A 136 12.39 13.56 1.70
C LYS A 136 13.50 14.20 2.54
N VAL A 137 13.36 14.20 3.87
CA VAL A 137 14.37 14.73 4.79
C VAL A 137 15.64 13.86 4.82
N LEU A 138 15.48 12.54 4.81
CA LEU A 138 16.60 11.61 4.92
C LEU A 138 17.48 11.59 3.66
N ILE A 139 16.87 11.66 2.48
CA ILE A 139 17.58 11.51 1.20
C ILE A 139 18.14 12.86 0.72
N GLY A 140 17.42 13.96 0.96
CA GLY A 140 17.95 15.30 0.70
C GLY A 140 18.15 15.65 -0.78
N ARG A 141 17.52 14.91 -1.72
CA ARG A 141 17.78 15.03 -3.16
C ARG A 141 17.22 16.34 -3.76
N PRO A 142 18.08 17.25 -4.26
CA PRO A 142 17.63 18.50 -4.88
C PRO A 142 16.91 18.27 -6.22
N ARG A 143 15.93 19.10 -6.54
CA ARG A 143 15.26 19.12 -7.87
C ARG A 143 16.22 19.70 -8.91
N PRO A 144 16.20 19.22 -10.16
CA PRO A 144 16.95 19.89 -11.23
C PRO A 144 16.42 21.30 -11.40
N SER A 145 17.33 22.28 -11.55
CA SER A 145 16.97 23.68 -11.69
C SER A 145 16.09 23.91 -12.92
N ALA A 146 15.28 24.97 -12.88
CA ALA A 146 14.40 25.36 -13.99
C ALA A 146 15.16 25.54 -15.31
N GLU A 147 16.44 25.91 -15.25
CA GLU A 147 17.34 26.02 -16.41
C GLU A 147 17.61 24.68 -17.11
N LEU A 148 17.54 23.55 -16.41
CA LEU A 148 17.77 22.23 -17.01
C LEU A 148 16.51 21.62 -17.65
N VAL A 149 15.32 22.03 -17.20
CA VAL A 149 14.05 21.29 -17.41
C VAL A 149 12.88 22.22 -17.78
N GLY A 150 13.10 23.50 -18.05
CA GLY A 150 12.14 24.45 -18.65
C GLY A 150 10.93 24.85 -17.78
N PHE A 151 10.55 24.02 -16.82
CA PHE A 151 9.47 24.26 -15.87
C PHE A 151 10.06 24.48 -14.48
N ALA A 152 9.91 25.68 -13.96
CA ALA A 152 10.09 25.94 -12.54
C ALA A 152 8.98 25.21 -11.78
N TYR A 153 9.29 24.04 -11.23
CA TYR A 153 8.57 23.56 -10.05
C TYR A 153 8.86 24.60 -8.96
N GLY A 154 7.97 25.58 -8.79
CA GLY A 154 8.11 26.69 -7.84
C GLY A 154 8.00 26.25 -6.37
N SER A 155 8.33 25.01 -6.04
CA SER A 155 8.35 24.52 -4.67
C SER A 155 9.73 23.93 -4.38
N ASP A 156 10.30 24.34 -3.25
CA ASP A 156 11.51 23.79 -2.61
C ASP A 156 11.34 22.30 -2.19
N GLU A 157 10.49 21.57 -2.88
CA GLU A 157 10.11 20.21 -2.56
C GLU A 157 11.09 19.21 -3.17
N MET A 158 11.78 18.48 -2.30
CA MET A 158 12.63 17.33 -2.60
C MET A 158 12.04 16.41 -3.68
N SER A 159 12.90 15.96 -4.59
CA SER A 159 12.55 15.19 -5.79
C SER A 159 12.05 13.78 -5.50
N PHE A 160 12.50 13.21 -4.37
CA PHE A 160 12.29 11.82 -4.06
C PHE A 160 11.85 11.64 -2.60
N PRO A 161 10.84 10.80 -2.32
CA PRO A 161 9.89 10.20 -3.26
C PRO A 161 8.82 11.20 -3.74
N SER A 162 8.17 10.93 -4.89
CA SER A 162 7.10 11.79 -5.41
C SER A 162 5.88 11.78 -4.49
N GLY A 163 5.49 12.97 -4.00
CA GLY A 163 4.27 13.18 -3.21
C GLY A 163 2.99 12.80 -3.96
N HIS A 164 2.90 13.17 -5.24
CA HIS A 164 1.75 12.90 -6.08
C HIS A 164 1.57 11.39 -6.30
N VAL A 165 2.66 10.68 -6.59
CA VAL A 165 2.64 9.22 -6.76
C VAL A 165 2.27 8.52 -5.45
N MET A 166 2.85 8.95 -4.32
CA MET A 166 2.49 8.41 -3.00
C MET A 166 0.99 8.58 -2.74
N PHE A 167 0.44 9.78 -2.99
CA PHE A 167 -0.99 10.01 -2.86
C PHE A 167 -1.80 9.09 -3.79
N TYR A 168 -1.44 8.97 -5.06
CA TYR A 168 -2.19 8.13 -6.00
C TYR A 168 -2.21 6.66 -5.61
N VAL A 169 -1.05 6.11 -5.23
CA VAL A 169 -0.96 4.72 -4.79
C VAL A 169 -1.73 4.49 -3.49
N CYS A 170 -1.60 5.38 -2.50
CA CYS A 170 -2.30 5.24 -1.22
C CYS A 170 -3.81 5.46 -1.35
N PHE A 171 -4.24 6.57 -1.95
CA PHE A 171 -5.64 6.96 -2.05
C PHE A 171 -6.41 6.10 -3.05
N PHE A 172 -6.02 6.12 -4.34
CA PHE A 172 -6.73 5.36 -5.36
C PHE A 172 -6.54 3.86 -5.19
N GLY A 173 -5.38 3.41 -4.71
CA GLY A 173 -5.15 2.00 -4.35
C GLY A 173 -6.05 1.54 -3.21
N PHE A 174 -6.23 2.37 -2.17
CA PHE A 174 -7.18 2.07 -1.10
C PHE A 174 -8.62 2.03 -1.62
N LEU A 175 -9.04 2.97 -2.47
CA LEU A 175 -10.37 2.96 -3.06
C LEU A 175 -10.59 1.74 -3.95
N PHE A 176 -9.57 1.31 -4.70
CA PHE A 176 -9.62 0.08 -5.48
C PHE A 176 -9.85 -1.13 -4.58
N PHE A 177 -9.12 -1.21 -3.47
CA PHE A 177 -9.29 -2.25 -2.47
C PHE A 177 -10.69 -2.21 -1.82
N ALA A 178 -11.17 -1.02 -1.43
CA ALA A 178 -12.50 -0.83 -0.86
C ALA A 178 -13.59 -1.23 -1.87
N ALA A 179 -13.48 -0.82 -3.13
CA ALA A 179 -14.38 -1.22 -4.21
C ALA A 179 -14.38 -2.74 -4.42
N TYR A 180 -13.20 -3.37 -4.40
CA TYR A 180 -13.06 -4.82 -4.57
C TYR A 180 -13.71 -5.63 -3.44
N THR A 181 -13.61 -5.13 -2.21
CA THR A 181 -14.05 -5.82 -0.98
C THR A 181 -15.52 -5.53 -0.62
N LEU A 182 -15.98 -4.29 -0.82
CA LEU A 182 -17.31 -3.85 -0.42
C LEU A 182 -18.36 -4.04 -1.51
N LEU A 183 -18.01 -3.89 -2.79
CA LEU A 183 -19.01 -3.96 -3.86
C LEU A 183 -19.32 -5.40 -4.27
N PRO A 184 -20.61 -5.73 -4.51
CA PRO A 184 -21.00 -7.05 -5.01
C PRO A 184 -20.30 -7.40 -6.32
N ARG A 185 -19.91 -8.68 -6.49
CA ARG A 185 -19.21 -9.16 -7.70
C ARG A 185 -20.01 -8.94 -8.99
N ALA A 186 -21.34 -9.01 -8.90
CA ALA A 186 -22.24 -8.81 -10.03
C ALA A 186 -22.53 -7.33 -10.34
N ALA A 187 -22.17 -6.40 -9.44
CA ALA A 187 -22.45 -4.98 -9.65
C ALA A 187 -21.61 -4.42 -10.80
N ARG A 188 -22.25 -3.81 -11.80
CA ARG A 188 -21.54 -3.11 -12.89
C ARG A 188 -20.65 -2.00 -12.34
N VAL A 189 -21.10 -1.32 -11.28
CA VAL A 189 -20.35 -0.29 -10.56
C VAL A 189 -18.99 -0.80 -10.09
N ARG A 190 -18.89 -2.05 -9.61
CA ARG A 190 -17.61 -2.65 -9.23
C ARG A 190 -16.65 -2.76 -10.41
N ARG A 191 -17.12 -3.24 -11.56
CA ARG A 191 -16.27 -3.40 -12.75
C ARG A 191 -15.76 -2.06 -13.24
N VAL A 192 -16.64 -1.07 -13.30
CA VAL A 192 -16.30 0.30 -13.68
C VAL A 192 -15.30 0.90 -12.68
N ALA A 193 -15.53 0.77 -11.38
CA ALA A 193 -14.61 1.26 -10.36
C ALA A 193 -13.23 0.61 -10.46
N LEU A 194 -13.16 -0.72 -10.65
CA LEU A 194 -11.89 -1.44 -10.80
C LEU A 194 -11.17 -1.10 -12.11
N ALA A 195 -11.87 -0.64 -13.14
CA ALA A 195 -11.25 -0.18 -14.38
C ALA A 195 -10.76 1.27 -14.28
N LEU A 196 -11.49 2.15 -13.59
CA LEU A 196 -11.19 3.59 -13.55
C LEU A 196 -10.20 3.98 -12.45
N LEU A 197 -10.31 3.38 -11.25
CA LEU A 197 -9.45 3.73 -10.11
C LEU A 197 -7.95 3.53 -10.33
N PRO A 198 -7.45 2.53 -11.10
CA PRO A 198 -6.03 2.42 -11.36
C PRO A 198 -5.52 3.35 -12.47
N LEU A 199 -6.40 3.97 -13.29
CA LEU A 199 -5.95 4.81 -14.41
C LEU A 199 -5.08 6.00 -13.98
N PRO A 200 -5.37 6.72 -12.87
CA PRO A 200 -4.50 7.81 -12.41
C PRO A 200 -3.14 7.34 -11.89
N VAL A 201 -2.95 6.03 -11.69
CA VAL A 201 -1.73 5.44 -11.14
C VAL A 201 -0.79 4.95 -12.24
N ILE A 202 -1.30 4.74 -13.46
CA ILE A 202 -0.57 4.22 -14.64
C ILE A 202 -0.16 5.38 -15.54
#